data_AF-A0A915DGY4-F1
#
_entry.id   AF-A0A915DGY4-F1
#
_cell.length_a   1.000
_cell.length_b   1.000
_cell.length_c   1.000
_cell.angle_alpha   90.00
_cell.angle_beta   90.00
_cell.angle_gamma   90.00
#
_symmetry.space_group_name_H-M   'P 1'
#
loop_
_entity.id
_entity.type
_entity.pdbx_description
1 polymer ?
#
loop_
_entity_poly.entity_id
_entity_poly.type
_entity_poly.pdbx_seq_one_letter_code
_entity_poly.pdbx_strand_id
1 'polypeptide(L)' 'MCKEATEKCRNDKEIATFIRKEFEKKFNGNWNCIVGSNFSSSVTAAPKDYIKFSVDNETVTLFRAS' A
#
# COMPACT_ATOMS: atom_id res chain seq x y z
N MET A 1 -4.27 -10.60 1.96
CA MET A 1 -3.30 -9.70 1.31
C MET A 1 -2.37 -9.04 2.31
N CYS A 2 -2.79 -8.09 3.16
CA CYS A 2 -1.83 -7.40 4.05
C CYS A 2 -1.21 -8.33 5.11
N LYS A 3 -2.01 -9.17 5.78
CA LYS A 3 -1.49 -10.21 6.71
C LYS A 3 -0.53 -11.20 6.04
N GLU A 4 -0.86 -11.60 4.81
CA GLU A 4 -0.01 -12.48 4.03
C GLU A 4 1.29 -11.79 3.61
N ALA A 5 1.24 -10.49 3.30
CA ALA A 5 2.42 -9.70 2.99
C ALA A 5 3.35 -9.58 4.21
N THR A 6 2.80 -9.34 5.41
CA THR A 6 3.59 -9.27 6.66
C THR A 6 4.20 -10.63 7.04
N GLU A 7 3.61 -11.75 6.64
CA GLU A 7 4.16 -13.09 6.86
C GLU A 7 5.27 -13.47 5.86
N LYS A 8 5.14 -13.04 4.59
CA LYS A 8 6.03 -13.46 3.49
C LYS A 8 7.22 -12.53 3.26
N CYS A 9 7.13 -11.26 3.69
CA CYS A 9 8.11 -10.23 3.38
C CYS A 9 8.94 -9.87 4.62
N ARG A 10 10.19 -9.44 4.39
CA ARG A 10 11.16 -9.19 5.48
C ARG A 10 11.23 -7.73 5.94
N ASN A 11 10.70 -6.81 5.13
CA ASN A 11 10.77 -5.37 5.38
C ASN A 11 9.62 -4.63 4.68
N ASP A 12 9.39 -3.38 5.08
CA ASP A 12 8.29 -2.53 4.60
C ASP A 12 8.30 -2.36 3.07
N LYS A 13 9.49 -2.29 2.46
CA LYS A 13 9.63 -2.14 1.00
C LYS A 13 9.11 -3.36 0.26
N GLU A 14 9.41 -4.56 0.76
CA GLU A 14 8.90 -5.81 0.20
C GLU A 14 7.38 -5.92 0.39
N ILE A 15 6.87 -5.56 1.58
CA ILE A 15 5.43 -5.53 1.87
C ILE A 15 4.71 -4.57 0.91
N ALA A 16 5.22 -3.34 0.76
CA ALA A 16 4.66 -2.35 -0.16
C ALA A 16 4.66 -2.85 -1.61
N THR A 17 5.74 -3.50 -2.04
CA THR A 17 5.86 -4.07 -3.39
C THR A 17 4.87 -5.21 -3.60
N PHE A 18 4.70 -6.09 -2.61
CA PHE A 18 3.76 -7.20 -2.66
C PHE A 18 2.32 -6.68 -2.79
N ILE A 19 1.89 -5.80 -1.87
CA ILE A 19 0.54 -5.26 -1.86
C ILE A 19 0.23 -4.50 -3.15
N ARG A 20 1.16 -3.66 -3.63
CA ARG A 20 1.03 -2.95 -4.91
C ARG A 20 0.75 -3.93 -6.05
N LYS A 21 1.60 -4.95 -6.23
CA LYS A 21 1.48 -5.91 -7.33
C LYS A 21 0.14 -6.65 -7.29
N GLU A 22 -0.32 -7.03 -6.10
CA GLU A 22 -1.61 -7.69 -5.95
C GLU A 22 -2.80 -6.76 -6.25
N PHE A 23 -2.70 -5.47 -5.92
CA PHE A 23 -3.67 -4.46 -6.32
C PHE A 23 -3.70 -4.21 -7.83
N GLU A 24 -2.53 -4.09 -8.47
CA GLU A 24 -2.41 -3.95 -9.92
C GLU A 24 -3.05 -5.14 -10.67
N LYS A 25 -2.85 -6.37 -10.17
CA LYS A 25 -3.49 -7.58 -10.73
C LYS A 25 -5.01 -7.58 -10.55
N LYS A 26 -5.51 -7.15 -9.39
CA LYS A 26 -6.93 -7.28 -9.03
C LYS A 26 -7.80 -6.15 -9.57
N PHE A 27 -7.27 -4.93 -9.64
CA PHE A 27 -8.04 -3.72 -9.94
C PHE A 27 -7.57 -3.01 -11.20
N ASN A 28 -6.54 -3.53 -11.87
CA ASN A 28 -5.87 -2.91 -13.01
C ASN A 28 -5.31 -1.50 -12.67
N GLY A 29 -4.54 -0.94 -13.61
CA GLY A 29 -3.93 0.39 -13.47
C GLY A 29 -2.63 0.39 -12.65
N ASN A 30 -2.02 1.56 -12.55
CA ASN A 30 -0.76 1.78 -11.85
C ASN A 30 -1.02 2.23 -10.42
N TRP A 31 -0.68 1.38 -9.45
CA TRP A 31 -0.89 1.65 -8.03
C TRP A 31 0.42 2.03 -7.35
N ASN A 32 0.34 2.91 -6.38
CA ASN A 32 1.45 3.21 -5.46
C ASN A 32 1.08 2.69 -4.07
N CYS A 33 2.09 2.20 -3.35
CA CYS A 33 1.93 1.71 -1.99
C CYS A 33 3.06 2.25 -1.11
N ILE A 34 2.70 2.80 0.04
CA ILE A 34 3.60 3.24 1.10
C ILE A 34 3.30 2.39 2.33
N VAL A 35 4.33 1.88 2.99
CA VAL A 35 4.26 1.16 4.25
C VAL A 35 5.28 1.77 5.20
N GLY A 36 4.88 2.04 6.44
CA GLY A 36 5.76 2.56 7.46
C GLY A 36 5.01 2.99 8.72
N SER A 37 5.71 3.00 9.85
CA SER A 37 5.19 3.45 11.14
C SER A 37 5.37 4.96 11.34
N ASN A 38 6.31 5.59 10.62
CA ASN A 38 6.67 7.00 10.76
C ASN A 38 6.80 7.70 9.41
N PHE A 39 5.67 8.12 8.83
CA PHE A 39 5.69 8.96 7.63
C PHE A 39 4.51 9.95 7.59
N SER A 40 4.71 11.04 6.86
CA SER A 40 3.66 11.95 6.44
C SER A 40 3.69 12.04 4.92
N SER A 41 2.52 12.06 4.29
CA SER A 41 2.38 12.08 2.84
C SER A 41 1.28 13.05 2.43
N SER A 42 1.56 13.93 1.46
CA SER A 42 0.56 14.74 0.77
C SER A 42 0.40 14.18 -0.64
N VAL A 43 -0.74 13.53 -0.91
CA VAL A 43 -1.01 12.89 -2.21
C VAL A 43 -2.35 13.36 -2.75
N THR A 44 -2.39 13.66 -4.04
CA THR A 44 -3.62 13.98 -4.76
C THR A 44 -4.08 12.72 -5.48
N ALA A 45 -5.19 12.14 -5.04
CA ALA A 45 -5.79 10.95 -5.62
C ALA A 45 -7.31 11.11 -5.70
N ALA A 46 -7.94 10.45 -6.66
CA ALA A 46 -9.40 10.38 -6.70
C ALA A 46 -9.92 9.71 -5.42
N PRO A 47 -11.06 10.14 -4.83
CA PRO A 47 -11.54 9.59 -3.56
C PRO A 47 -11.74 8.07 -3.55
N LYS A 48 -12.06 7.47 -4.71
CA LYS A 48 -12.24 6.01 -4.86
C LYS A 48 -10.93 5.23 -4.99
N ASP A 49 -9.83 5.94 -5.17
CA ASP A 49 -8.49 5.41 -5.47
C ASP A 49 -7.48 5.77 -4.38
N TYR A 50 -7.96 6.02 -3.17
CA TYR A 50 -7.14 6.29 -2.01
C TYR A 50 -7.61 5.41 -0.86
N ILE A 51 -6.69 4.63 -0.30
CA ILE A 51 -6.95 3.75 0.83
C ILE A 51 -5.82 3.93 1.84
N LYS A 52 -6.16 4.27 3.08
CA LYS A 52 -5.21 4.34 4.20
C LYS A 52 -5.76 3.58 5.40
N PHE A 53 -4.96 2.68 5.94
CA PHE A 53 -5.31 1.86 7.11
C PHE A 53 -4.04 1.41 7.83
N SER A 54 -4.20 0.87 9.03
CA SER A 54 -3.09 0.31 9.81
C SER A 54 -3.22 -1.20 9.93
N VAL A 55 -2.08 -1.90 9.92
CA VAL A 55 -1.96 -3.32 10.21
C VAL A 55 -0.85 -3.47 11.23
N ASP A 56 -1.18 -4.02 12.40
CA ASP A 56 -0.31 -4.05 13.55
C ASP A 56 0.23 -2.64 13.87
N ASN A 57 1.55 -2.44 13.81
CA ASN A 57 2.19 -1.15 14.06
C ASN A 57 2.48 -0.34 12.79
N GLU A 58 2.15 -0.87 11.61
CA GLU A 58 2.49 -0.27 10.32
C GLU A 58 1.27 0.41 9.69
N THR A 59 1.49 1.60 9.12
CA THR A 59 0.47 2.28 8.32
C THR A 59 0.68 1.94 6.85
N VAL A 60 -0.37 1.50 6.18
CA VAL A 60 -0.41 1.23 4.74
C VAL A 60 -1.21 2.32 4.04
N THR A 61 -0.61 2.96 3.04
CA THR A 61 -1.30 3.91 2.14
C THR A 61 -1.19 3.44 0.70
N LEU A 62 -2.32 3.18 0.06
CA LEU A 62 -2.45 2.79 -1.35
C LEU A 62 -3.16 3.89 -2.11
N PHE A 63 -2.62 4.26 -3.28
CA PHE A 63 -3.29 5.23 -4.14
C PHE A 63 -2.90 5.10 -5.62
N ARG A 64 -3.79 5.53 -6.52
CA ARG A 64 -3.45 5.75 -7.93
C ARG A 64 -3.04 7.20 -8.13
N ALA A 65 -1.86 7.42 -8.70
CA ALA A 65 -1.48 8.74 -9.20
C ALA A 65 -2.23 9.00 -10.50
N SER A 66 -2.75 10.22 -10.66
CA SER A 66 -3.44 10.66 -11.88
C SER A 66 -2.45 10.84 -13.04
#